data_AF-A0A510DUF0-F1
#
_entry.id   AF-A0A510DUF0-F1
#
_cell.length_a   1.000
_cell.length_b   1.000
_cell.length_c   1.000
_cell.angle_alpha   90.00
_cell.angle_beta   90.00
_cell.angle_gamma   90.00
#
_symmetry.space_group_name_H-M   'P 1'
#
loop_
_entity.id
_entity.type
_entity.pdbx_description
1 polymer ?
#
loop_
_entity_poly.entity_id
_entity_poly.type
_entity_poly.pdbx_seq_one_letter_code
_entity_poly.pdbx_strand_id
1 'polypeptide(L)'
;MVMVEEYKVEPKPITGSLVVITLIKKGEREVEEVPEQLQDNEVILVKDEGEISVHAGKIDADYVLPKPVLVNKIGVPSSVSDSVASMLFFNLEGTLVYGIKVGAEFPFIYLETTEGTKIITMSEIREPKSTRLEQPSKTEVKRVKRVKKSASKRKSKSKSTRKSRRV
;
A
#
# COMPACT_ATOMS: atom_id res chain seq x y z
N MET A 1 -20.63 -13.06 -9.91
CA MET A 1 -21.17 -12.83 -8.55
C MET A 1 -20.02 -13.05 -7.60
N VAL A 2 -19.83 -12.13 -6.66
CA VAL A 2 -18.65 -12.13 -5.79
C VAL A 2 -19.09 -12.25 -4.34
N MET A 3 -18.39 -13.07 -3.57
CA MET A 3 -18.67 -13.25 -2.14
C MET A 3 -17.94 -12.19 -1.34
N VAL A 4 -18.67 -11.43 -0.54
CA VAL A 4 -18.17 -10.34 0.28
C VAL A 4 -18.37 -10.68 1.74
N GLU A 5 -17.27 -10.71 2.49
CA GLU A 5 -17.29 -10.79 3.95
C GLU A 5 -17.02 -9.42 4.56
N GLU A 6 -17.98 -8.93 5.34
CA GLU A 6 -17.90 -7.64 6.02
C GLU A 6 -17.34 -7.83 7.43
N TYR A 7 -16.30 -7.06 7.77
CA TYR A 7 -15.66 -7.05 9.08
C TYR A 7 -15.67 -5.67 9.70
N LYS A 8 -15.92 -5.63 11.00
CA LYS A 8 -15.68 -4.46 11.85
C LYS A 8 -14.30 -4.54 12.44
N VAL A 9 -13.58 -3.43 12.42
CA VAL A 9 -12.31 -3.28 13.12
C VAL A 9 -12.55 -3.01 14.61
N GLU A 10 -11.87 -3.77 15.46
CA GLU A 10 -11.83 -3.56 16.91
C GLU A 10 -10.37 -3.47 17.40
N PRO A 11 -9.95 -2.38 18.05
CA PRO A 11 -8.64 -2.29 18.65
C PRO A 11 -8.60 -3.03 19.99
N LYS A 12 -7.70 -4.01 20.10
CA LYS A 12 -7.44 -4.78 21.32
C LYS A 12 -6.08 -4.38 21.92
N PRO A 13 -6.05 -3.64 23.04
CA PRO A 13 -4.80 -3.30 23.71
C PRO A 13 -4.21 -4.55 24.37
N ILE A 14 -2.94 -4.83 24.08
CA ILE A 14 -2.19 -5.94 24.68
C ILE A 14 -1.29 -5.43 25.80
N THR A 15 -0.65 -4.28 25.54
CA THR A 15 0.24 -3.60 26.48
C THR A 15 0.02 -2.10 26.33
N GLY A 16 0.50 -1.26 27.27
CA GLY A 16 0.34 0.19 27.19
C GLY A 16 0.83 0.80 25.87
N SER A 17 1.81 0.16 25.23
CA SER A 17 2.45 0.60 23.98
C SER A 17 2.19 -0.34 22.79
N LEU A 18 1.28 -1.32 22.92
CA LEU A 18 0.96 -2.27 21.84
C LEU A 18 -0.55 -2.47 21.74
N VAL A 19 -1.12 -2.14 20.58
CA VAL A 19 -2.52 -2.37 20.25
C VAL A 19 -2.61 -3.19 18.97
N VAL A 20 -3.37 -4.27 19.04
CA VAL A 20 -3.62 -5.17 17.92
C VAL A 20 -4.98 -4.82 17.33
N ILE A 21 -5.05 -4.75 16.01
CA ILE A 21 -6.28 -4.42 15.30
C ILE A 21 -6.92 -5.72 14.84
N THR A 22 -8.00 -6.10 15.52
CA THR A 22 -8.72 -7.36 15.31
C THR A 22 -9.94 -7.13 14.42
N LEU A 23 -10.34 -8.17 13.72
CA LEU A 23 -11.52 -8.14 12.85
C LEU A 23 -12.65 -9.00 13.42
N ILE A 24 -13.84 -8.42 13.54
CA ILE A 24 -15.08 -9.13 13.89
C ILE A 24 -15.95 -9.24 12.65
N LYS A 25 -16.32 -10.47 12.27
CA LYS A 25 -17.23 -10.72 11.14
C LYS A 25 -18.61 -10.14 11.47
N LYS A 26 -19.09 -9.20 10.66
CA LYS A 26 -20.45 -8.63 10.73
C LYS A 26 -21.44 -9.43 9.90
N GLY A 27 -21.01 -9.90 8.73
CA GLY A 27 -21.89 -10.58 7.80
C GLY A 27 -21.15 -11.08 6.57
N GLU A 28 -21.88 -11.83 5.76
CA GLU A 28 -21.44 -12.33 4.48
C GLU A 28 -22.59 -12.19 3.49
N ARG A 29 -22.30 -11.62 2.32
CA ARG A 29 -23.29 -11.33 1.28
C ARG A 29 -22.69 -11.55 -0.08
N GLU A 30 -23.52 -11.98 -1.01
CA GLU A 30 -23.16 -12.08 -2.42
C GLU A 30 -23.55 -10.77 -3.09
N VAL A 31 -22.60 -10.15 -3.79
CA VAL A 31 -22.77 -8.82 -4.39
C VAL A 31 -22.30 -8.87 -5.84
N GLU A 32 -22.97 -8.11 -6.72
CA GLU A 32 -22.55 -7.96 -8.11
C GLU A 32 -21.39 -6.96 -8.25
N GLU A 33 -21.38 -5.93 -7.40
CA GLU A 33 -20.34 -4.90 -7.37
C GLU A 33 -19.85 -4.62 -5.93
N VAL A 34 -18.54 -4.47 -5.77
CA VAL A 34 -17.91 -4.12 -4.49
C VAL A 34 -18.14 -2.63 -4.22
N PRO A 35 -18.57 -2.22 -3.01
CA PRO A 35 -18.77 -0.80 -2.70
C PRO A 35 -17.46 -0.01 -2.85
N GLU A 36 -17.49 1.06 -3.64
CA GLU A 36 -16.33 1.93 -3.88
C GLU A 36 -15.92 2.76 -2.65
N GLN A 37 -16.88 3.05 -1.76
CA GLN A 37 -16.66 3.87 -0.56
C GLN A 37 -16.87 3.02 0.69
N LEU A 38 -15.78 2.75 1.39
CA LEU A 38 -15.76 2.12 2.70
C LEU A 38 -15.79 3.16 3.81
N GLN A 39 -16.55 2.88 4.87
CA GLN A 39 -16.53 3.71 6.07
C GLN A 39 -15.24 3.48 6.86
N ASP A 40 -14.92 4.43 7.74
CA ASP A 40 -13.79 4.29 8.67
C ASP A 40 -13.97 3.04 9.54
N ASN A 41 -12.87 2.33 9.81
CA ASN A 41 -12.85 1.09 10.60
C ASN A 41 -13.69 -0.08 10.04
N GLU A 42 -13.93 -0.10 8.73
CA GLU A 42 -14.52 -1.24 8.03
C GLU A 42 -13.51 -1.92 7.11
N VAL A 43 -13.55 -3.26 7.10
CA VAL A 43 -12.74 -4.10 6.23
C VAL A 43 -13.67 -5.06 5.51
N ILE A 44 -13.55 -5.10 4.19
CA ILE A 44 -14.27 -6.01 3.32
C ILE A 44 -13.26 -6.97 2.69
N LEU A 45 -13.53 -8.27 2.83
CA LEU A 45 -12.84 -9.30 2.07
C LEU A 45 -13.71 -9.71 0.90
N VAL A 46 -13.17 -9.56 -0.29
CA VAL A 46 -13.82 -9.92 -1.54
C VAL A 46 -13.19 -11.21 -2.02
N LYS A 47 -14.01 -12.26 -2.18
CA LYS A 47 -13.59 -13.58 -2.69
C LYS A 47 -14.16 -13.74 -4.09
N ASP A 48 -13.30 -13.67 -5.09
CA ASP A 48 -13.66 -13.83 -6.51
C ASP A 48 -12.80 -14.93 -7.15
N GLU A 49 -13.43 -15.98 -7.68
CA GLU A 49 -12.80 -17.10 -8.40
C GLU A 49 -11.50 -17.69 -7.79
N GLY A 50 -11.32 -17.58 -6.47
CA GLY A 50 -10.15 -18.07 -5.72
C GLY A 50 -9.13 -16.99 -5.33
N GLU A 51 -9.28 -15.76 -5.81
CA GLU A 51 -8.53 -14.60 -5.33
C GLU A 51 -9.25 -13.93 -4.16
N ILE A 52 -8.48 -13.56 -3.13
CA ILE A 52 -8.97 -12.81 -1.98
C ILE A 52 -8.33 -11.42 -2.02
N SER A 53 -9.13 -10.40 -2.32
CA SER A 53 -8.74 -9.00 -2.20
C SER A 53 -9.27 -8.40 -0.91
N VAL A 54 -8.48 -7.48 -0.33
CA VAL A 54 -8.81 -6.80 0.92
C VAL A 54 -9.06 -5.35 0.61
N HIS A 55 -10.27 -4.89 0.89
CA HIS A 55 -10.64 -3.49 0.79
C HIS A 55 -10.86 -2.97 2.21
N ALA A 56 -10.03 -2.04 2.64
CA ALA A 56 -10.12 -1.46 3.97
C ALA A 56 -10.38 0.04 3.88
N GLY A 57 -11.29 0.53 4.73
CA GLY A 57 -11.42 1.95 5.00
C GLY A 57 -10.20 2.52 5.72
N LYS A 58 -10.29 3.75 6.21
CA LYS A 58 -9.22 4.32 7.01
C LYS A 58 -9.12 3.57 8.34
N ILE A 59 -7.94 3.01 8.61
CA ILE A 59 -7.63 2.30 9.87
C ILE A 59 -6.45 2.99 10.53
N ASP A 60 -6.60 3.26 11.82
CA ASP A 60 -5.53 3.81 12.67
C ASP A 60 -4.54 2.70 13.09
N ALA A 61 -3.69 2.28 12.15
CA ALA A 61 -2.63 1.30 12.33
C ALA A 61 -1.28 1.85 11.87
N ASP A 62 -0.22 1.53 12.60
CA ASP A 62 1.14 1.84 12.13
C ASP A 62 1.60 0.84 11.07
N TYR A 63 1.20 -0.43 11.24
CA TYR A 63 1.46 -1.50 10.30
C TYR A 63 0.17 -2.22 9.92
N VAL A 64 -0.06 -2.40 8.62
CA VAL A 64 -1.22 -3.13 8.08
C VAL A 64 -0.71 -4.37 7.38
N LEU A 65 -1.29 -5.52 7.72
CA LEU A 65 -0.98 -6.80 7.09
C LEU A 65 -1.61 -6.84 5.70
N PRO A 66 -0.95 -7.44 4.69
CA PRO A 66 -1.51 -7.54 3.33
C PRO A 66 -2.84 -8.29 3.28
N LYS A 67 -3.01 -9.26 4.18
CA LYS A 67 -4.24 -10.03 4.39
C LYS A 67 -4.47 -10.21 5.88
N PRO A 68 -5.73 -10.25 6.35
CA PRO A 68 -6.00 -10.62 7.74
C PRO A 68 -5.50 -12.03 8.01
N VAL A 69 -4.76 -12.19 9.10
CA VAL A 69 -4.16 -13.47 9.49
C VAL A 69 -4.61 -13.86 10.88
N LEU A 70 -4.78 -15.17 11.11
CA LEU A 70 -5.09 -15.71 12.42
C LEU A 70 -3.79 -15.74 13.23
N VAL A 71 -3.75 -14.94 14.31
CA VAL A 71 -2.59 -14.82 15.19
C VAL A 71 -2.85 -15.61 16.46
N ASN A 72 -1.96 -16.57 16.73
CA ASN A 72 -1.98 -17.39 17.93
C ASN A 72 -1.26 -16.70 19.08
N LYS A 73 -0.05 -16.18 18.84
CA LYS A 73 0.74 -15.49 19.86
C LYS A 73 1.43 -14.25 19.31
N ILE A 74 1.61 -13.27 20.17
CA ILE A 74 2.42 -12.09 19.90
C ILE A 74 3.56 -12.04 20.91
N GLY A 75 4.78 -11.93 20.41
CA GLY A 75 5.98 -11.71 21.20
C GLY A 75 6.45 -10.27 21.11
N VAL A 76 6.78 -9.65 22.24
CA VAL A 76 7.50 -8.38 22.30
C VAL A 76 8.81 -8.56 23.06
N PRO A 77 9.88 -7.88 22.67
CA PRO A 77 11.14 -7.92 23.41
C PRO A 77 10.97 -7.20 24.76
N SER A 78 11.34 -7.88 25.85
CA SER A 78 11.39 -7.30 27.21
C SER A 78 12.77 -6.78 27.57
N SER A 79 13.82 -7.42 27.07
CA SER A 79 15.20 -6.95 27.17
C SER A 79 15.95 -7.32 25.92
N VAL A 80 16.80 -6.41 25.44
CA VAL A 80 17.68 -6.64 24.30
C VAL A 80 19.10 -6.34 24.76
N SER A 81 19.93 -7.37 24.73
CA SER A 81 21.39 -7.28 24.90
C SER A 81 22.07 -7.52 23.54
N ASP A 82 23.38 -7.29 23.44
CA ASP A 82 24.14 -7.30 22.18
C ASP A 82 23.95 -8.56 21.31
N SER A 83 23.51 -9.70 21.88
CA SER A 83 23.27 -10.93 21.13
C SER A 83 22.05 -11.74 21.58
N VAL A 84 21.35 -11.30 22.63
CA VAL A 84 20.22 -12.04 23.21
C VAL A 84 19.07 -11.09 23.47
N ALA A 85 17.91 -11.40 22.89
CA ALA A 85 16.65 -10.75 23.21
C ALA A 85 15.77 -11.68 24.04
N SER A 86 15.33 -11.22 25.21
CA SER A 86 14.30 -11.90 25.98
C SER A 86 12.93 -11.46 25.47
N MET A 87 12.03 -12.41 25.26
CA MET A 87 10.71 -12.18 24.68
C MET A 87 9.62 -12.42 25.70
N LEU A 88 8.63 -11.53 25.75
CA LEU A 88 7.35 -11.73 26.43
C LEU A 88 6.30 -12.11 25.40
N PHE A 89 5.59 -13.20 25.65
CA PHE A 89 4.55 -13.71 24.76
C PHE A 89 3.16 -13.49 25.35
N PHE A 90 2.26 -13.00 24.50
CA PHE A 90 0.85 -12.82 24.77
C PHE A 90 0.04 -13.76 23.87
N ASN A 91 -0.86 -14.53 24.45
CA ASN A 91 -1.72 -15.44 23.71
C ASN A 91 -2.93 -14.68 23.15
N LEU A 92 -3.23 -14.94 21.87
CA LEU A 92 -4.37 -14.39 21.15
C LEU A 92 -5.35 -15.47 20.68
N GLU A 93 -5.08 -16.74 20.93
CA GLU A 93 -6.04 -17.83 20.69
C GLU A 93 -6.61 -17.89 19.26
N GLY A 94 -5.79 -17.53 18.27
CA GLY A 94 -6.21 -17.54 16.86
C GLY A 94 -7.11 -16.36 16.50
N THR A 95 -6.92 -15.20 17.11
CA THR A 95 -7.67 -13.99 16.75
C THR A 95 -7.31 -13.54 15.34
N LEU A 96 -8.30 -13.14 14.54
CA LEU A 96 -8.09 -12.58 13.21
C LEU A 96 -7.58 -11.14 13.32
N VAL A 97 -6.35 -10.90 12.90
CA VAL A 97 -5.64 -9.61 13.00
C VAL A 97 -5.38 -9.05 11.62
N TYR A 98 -5.61 -7.76 11.45
CA TYR A 98 -5.34 -7.05 10.20
C TYR A 98 -4.28 -5.95 10.32
N GLY A 99 -4.07 -5.41 11.51
CA GLY A 99 -3.10 -4.36 11.72
C GLY A 99 -2.55 -4.35 13.13
N ILE A 100 -1.47 -3.60 13.31
CA ILE A 100 -0.79 -3.44 14.59
C ILE A 100 -0.39 -1.97 14.74
N LYS A 101 -0.64 -1.44 15.93
CA LYS A 101 -0.21 -0.11 16.36
C LYS A 101 0.80 -0.28 17.50
N VAL A 102 1.98 0.31 17.32
CA VAL A 102 3.18 0.01 18.10
C VAL A 102 3.82 1.31 18.55
N GLY A 103 4.01 1.46 19.86
CA GLY A 103 4.80 2.53 20.43
C GLY A 103 6.28 2.42 20.05
N ALA A 104 7.00 3.53 20.14
CA ALA A 104 8.42 3.60 19.76
C ALA A 104 9.38 2.78 20.64
N GLU A 105 8.87 2.09 21.65
CA GLU A 105 9.65 1.41 22.69
C GLU A 105 10.18 0.04 22.28
N PHE A 106 9.53 -0.62 21.31
CA PHE A 106 9.90 -1.97 20.89
C PHE A 106 10.70 -1.96 19.59
N PRO A 107 11.88 -2.62 19.49
CA PRO A 107 12.66 -2.68 18.24
C PRO A 107 12.03 -3.57 17.16
N PHE A 108 11.28 -4.59 17.56
CA PHE A 108 10.54 -5.48 16.66
C PHE A 108 9.39 -6.16 17.41
N ILE A 109 8.46 -6.75 16.65
CA ILE A 109 7.36 -7.58 17.13
C ILE A 109 7.47 -8.95 16.47
N TYR A 110 7.23 -9.99 17.26
CA TYR A 110 7.12 -11.35 16.79
C TYR A 110 5.65 -11.76 16.72
N LEU A 111 5.23 -12.34 15.60
CA LEU A 111 3.90 -12.89 15.40
C LEU A 111 3.99 -14.38 15.09
N GLU A 112 3.23 -15.17 15.83
CA GLU A 112 2.98 -16.58 15.54
C GLU A 112 1.58 -16.67 14.93
N THR A 113 1.52 -16.94 13.63
CA THR A 113 0.28 -17.09 12.87
C THR A 113 0.03 -18.55 12.52
N THR A 114 -1.16 -18.87 12.03
CA THR A 114 -1.48 -20.20 11.49
C THR A 114 -0.65 -20.56 10.26
N GLU A 115 -0.22 -19.56 9.47
CA GLU A 115 0.54 -19.74 8.24
C GLU A 115 2.06 -19.79 8.47
N GLY A 116 2.51 -19.43 9.68
CA GLY A 116 3.93 -19.41 10.03
C GLY A 116 4.28 -18.30 11.02
N THR A 117 5.57 -18.01 11.14
CA THR A 117 6.09 -16.98 12.04
C THR A 117 6.54 -15.77 11.25
N LYS A 118 6.23 -14.57 11.76
CA LYS A 118 6.61 -13.30 11.13
C LYS A 118 7.19 -12.36 12.16
N ILE A 119 8.31 -11.73 11.81
CA ILE A 119 8.94 -10.68 12.62
C ILE A 119 8.71 -9.36 11.89
N ILE A 120 8.04 -8.42 12.56
CA ILE A 120 7.82 -7.07 12.05
C ILE A 120 8.82 -6.16 12.75
N THR A 121 9.75 -5.60 11.99
CA THR A 121 10.74 -4.67 12.54
C THR A 121 10.23 -3.24 12.48
N MET A 122 10.70 -2.37 13.38
CA MET A 122 10.32 -0.95 13.31
C MET A 122 10.72 -0.27 12.00
N SER A 123 11.75 -0.77 11.32
CA SER A 123 12.12 -0.32 9.99
C SER A 123 10.99 -0.56 8.99
N GLU A 124 10.34 -1.73 9.02
CA GLU A 124 9.22 -2.07 8.13
C GLU A 124 7.98 -1.21 8.44
N ILE A 125 7.76 -0.85 9.71
CA ILE A 125 6.64 0.01 10.14
C ILE A 125 6.87 1.46 9.72
N ARG A 126 8.11 1.95 9.87
CA ARG A 126 8.50 3.34 9.59
C ARG A 126 9.05 3.54 8.18
N GLU A 127 9.10 2.48 7.38
CA GLU A 127 9.55 2.57 6.01
C GLU A 127 8.72 3.66 5.35
N PRO A 128 9.36 4.68 4.73
CA PRO A 128 8.62 5.71 4.05
C PRO A 128 7.85 4.98 2.96
N LYS A 129 6.52 4.87 3.13
CA LYS A 129 5.61 4.36 2.09
C LYS A 129 6.08 5.02 0.82
N SER A 130 6.71 4.25 -0.07
CA SER A 130 7.28 4.77 -1.30
C SER A 130 6.19 5.62 -1.88
N THR A 131 6.40 6.93 -1.88
CA THR A 131 5.62 7.84 -2.68
C THR A 131 5.89 7.31 -4.08
N ARG A 132 4.98 6.47 -4.60
CA ARG A 132 4.70 6.53 -6.02
C ARG A 132 4.42 8.01 -6.20
N LEU A 133 5.45 8.72 -6.67
CA LEU A 133 5.27 10.00 -7.31
C LEU A 133 4.23 9.67 -8.37
N GLU A 134 2.97 9.93 -8.05
CA GLU A 134 1.99 10.21 -9.07
C GLU A 134 2.69 11.28 -9.90
N GLN A 135 3.21 10.86 -11.05
CA GLN A 135 3.65 11.81 -12.05
C GLN A 135 2.47 12.77 -12.16
N PRO A 136 2.66 14.08 -11.94
CA PRO A 136 1.56 15.01 -12.05
C PRO A 136 0.93 14.73 -13.41
N SER A 137 -0.35 14.34 -13.39
CA SER A 137 -1.11 14.09 -14.60
C SER A 137 -0.88 15.31 -15.49
N LYS A 138 -0.15 15.10 -16.59
CA LYS A 138 0.13 16.17 -17.55
C LYS A 138 -1.25 16.60 -18.03
N THR A 139 -1.71 17.72 -17.50
CA THR A 139 -2.92 18.39 -17.92
C THR A 139 -2.82 18.51 -19.43
N GLU A 140 -3.73 17.86 -20.16
CA GLU A 140 -3.77 17.93 -21.61
C GLU A 140 -3.92 19.41 -22.01
N VAL A 141 -2.80 20.02 -22.38
CA VAL A 141 -2.82 21.34 -23.03
C VAL A 141 -3.44 21.11 -24.40
N LYS A 142 -4.74 21.44 -24.50
CA LYS A 142 -5.52 21.48 -25.74
C LYS A 142 -4.66 22.05 -26.88
N ARG A 143 -4.38 21.22 -27.89
CA ARG A 143 -3.75 21.63 -29.15
C ARG A 143 -4.58 22.75 -29.79
N VAL A 144 -4.09 23.99 -29.71
CA VAL A 144 -4.60 25.08 -30.54
C VAL A 144 -4.08 24.84 -31.96
N LYS A 145 -4.95 24.34 -32.85
CA LYS A 145 -4.72 24.29 -34.30
C LYS A 145 -4.51 25.73 -34.80
N ARG A 146 -3.26 26.15 -35.02
CA ARG A 146 -2.99 27.39 -35.78
C ARG A 146 -3.06 27.11 -37.27
N VAL A 147 -4.06 27.72 -37.88
CA VAL A 147 -4.31 27.77 -39.32
C VAL A 147 -3.20 28.55 -40.03
N LYS A 148 -2.94 28.11 -41.27
CA LYS A 148 -1.95 28.53 -42.28
C LYS A 148 -1.58 30.02 -42.26
N LYS A 149 -0.26 30.31 -42.29
CA LYS A 149 0.28 31.54 -42.90
C LYS A 149 1.26 31.16 -44.02
N SER A 150 0.91 31.61 -45.22
CA SER A 150 1.64 31.48 -46.47
C SER A 150 2.97 32.24 -46.42
N ALA A 151 4.09 31.51 -46.44
CA ALA A 151 5.41 32.12 -46.67
C ALA A 151 5.77 31.99 -48.17
N SER A 152 5.65 33.13 -48.83
CA SER A 152 6.00 33.47 -50.20
C SER A 152 7.24 32.77 -50.77
N LYS A 153 7.10 32.25 -52.01
CA LYS A 153 8.20 31.84 -52.90
C LYS A 153 9.26 32.94 -53.00
N ARG A 154 10.52 32.65 -52.67
CA ARG A 154 11.66 33.44 -53.18
C ARG A 154 12.57 32.55 -54.02
N LYS A 155 12.63 32.91 -55.32
CA LYS A 155 13.56 32.41 -56.33
C LYS A 155 15.00 32.75 -55.88
N SER A 156 15.84 31.76 -55.57
CA SER A 156 17.28 31.98 -55.53
C SER A 156 17.81 31.96 -56.96
N LYS A 157 18.29 33.11 -57.41
CA LYS A 157 18.98 33.29 -58.69
C LYS A 157 20.32 32.55 -58.63
N SER A 158 20.57 31.73 -59.64
CA SER A 158 21.86 31.15 -59.96
C SER A 158 22.94 32.24 -60.08
N LYS A 159 24.10 32.01 -59.47
CA LYS A 159 25.35 32.70 -59.81
C LYS A 159 26.32 31.66 -60.36
N SER A 160 26.52 31.72 -61.67
CA SER A 160 27.59 31.03 -62.37
C SER A 160 28.95 31.49 -61.84
N THR A 161 29.88 30.56 -61.69
CA THR A 161 31.31 30.86 -61.77
C THR A 161 31.93 29.82 -62.70
N ARG A 162 32.39 30.29 -63.87
CA ARG A 162 33.11 29.50 -64.86
C ARG A 162 34.53 30.05 -64.95
N LYS A 163 35.50 29.14 -64.92
CA LYS A 163 36.91 29.22 -65.39
C LYS A 163 37.88 30.21 -64.72
N SER A 164 38.97 29.68 -64.19
CA SER A 164 40.27 29.79 -64.87
C SER A 164 41.19 28.62 -64.47
N ARG A 165 42.22 28.38 -65.29
CA ARG A 165 43.13 27.24 -65.33
C ARG A 165 44.53 27.72 -64.92
N ARG A 166 45.34 26.80 -64.37
CA ARG A 166 46.82 26.72 -64.36
C ARG A 166 47.55 27.32 -63.14
N VAL A 167 48.23 26.45 -62.39
CA VAL A 167 49.70 26.25 -62.50
C VAL A 167 49.92 24.77 -62.72
#